data_AF-A0A920JTQ3-F1
#
_entry.id   AF-A0A920JTQ3-F1
#
_cell.length_a   1.000
_cell.length_b   1.000
_cell.length_c   1.000
_cell.angle_alpha   90.00
_cell.angle_beta   90.00
_cell.angle_gamma   90.00
#
_symmetry.space_group_name_H-M   'P 1'
#
loop_
_entity.id
_entity.type
_entity.pdbx_description
1 polymer ?
#
loop_
_entity_poly.entity_id
_entity_poly.type
_entity_poly.pdbx_seq_one_letter_code
_entity_poly.pdbx_strand_id
1 'polypeptide(L)'
;MQFETYDQVRPWAPLISYKVANREMPPYAYDQGIGIQHLIGDWRLEQSEIDQIVAWVEQGAPLGDPDSSPPPYQLRDPNEWNFAAQLGQPDLIVPSNSYDIPASGNDPFGAMKLLIQALPPTADKGCSS
;
A
#
# COMPACT_ATOMS: atom_id res chain seq x y z
N MET A 1 18.09 7.44 2.35
CA MET A 1 17.20 8.62 2.39
C MET A 1 16.12 8.34 3.42
N GLN A 2 15.81 9.31 4.27
CA GLN A 2 14.82 9.20 5.36
C GLN A 2 13.80 10.33 5.16
N PHE A 3 12.51 10.01 5.24
CA PHE A 3 11.39 10.91 4.97
C PHE A 3 10.38 10.89 6.14
N GLU A 4 10.89 10.83 7.36
CA GLU A 4 10.08 10.65 8.58
C GLU A 4 9.74 11.98 9.26
N THR A 5 10.46 13.05 8.95
CA THR A 5 10.27 14.37 9.56
C THR A 5 10.05 15.44 8.49
N TYR A 6 9.35 16.51 8.88
CA TYR A 6 9.06 17.64 8.00
C TYR A 6 10.32 18.23 7.37
N ASP A 7 11.36 18.44 8.16
CA ASP A 7 12.62 19.04 7.70
C ASP A 7 13.34 18.17 6.66
N GLN A 8 13.12 16.85 6.68
CA GLN A 8 13.66 15.94 5.67
C GLN A 8 12.89 15.99 4.35
N VAL A 9 11.57 16.23 4.41
CA VAL A 9 10.68 16.26 3.24
C VAL A 9 10.65 17.64 2.58
N ARG A 10 10.73 18.72 3.36
CA ARG A 10 10.63 20.11 2.88
C ARG A 10 11.52 20.44 1.67
N PRO A 11 12.80 20.01 1.60
CA PRO A 11 13.65 20.29 0.43
C PRO A 11 13.13 19.68 -0.88
N TRP A 12 12.29 18.65 -0.79
CA TRP A 12 11.70 17.93 -1.92
C TRP A 12 10.34 18.48 -2.34
N ALA A 13 9.78 19.45 -1.63
CA ALA A 13 8.48 20.04 -1.94
C ALA A 13 8.35 20.50 -3.42
N PRO A 14 9.36 21.14 -4.05
CA PRO A 14 9.29 21.49 -5.47
C PRO A 14 9.15 20.26 -6.40
N LEU A 15 9.86 19.16 -6.09
CA LEU A 15 9.76 17.92 -6.86
C LEU A 15 8.39 17.25 -6.67
N ILE A 16 7.86 17.29 -5.44
CA ILE A 16 6.53 16.75 -5.14
C ILE A 16 5.48 17.51 -5.95
N SER A 17 5.49 18.85 -5.89
CA SER A 17 4.57 19.69 -6.67
C SER A 17 4.68 19.41 -8.17
N TYR A 18 5.89 19.31 -8.72
CA TYR A 18 6.10 18.99 -10.14
C TYR A 18 5.46 17.65 -10.54
N LYS A 19 5.66 16.59 -9.75
CA LYS A 19 5.09 15.27 -10.05
C LYS A 19 3.57 15.22 -9.91
N VAL A 20 3.03 15.92 -8.92
CA VAL A 20 1.57 16.03 -8.71
C VAL A 20 0.92 16.85 -9.82
N ALA A 21 1.53 17.97 -10.22
CA ALA A 21 1.06 18.81 -11.33
C ALA A 21 1.04 18.05 -12.67
N ASN A 22 2.03 17.19 -12.91
CA ASN A 22 2.08 16.32 -14.09
C ASN A 22 1.19 15.07 -13.99
N ARG A 23 0.45 14.88 -12.89
CA ARG A 23 -0.37 13.69 -12.62
C ARG A 23 0.41 12.37 -12.67
N GLU A 24 1.73 12.43 -12.46
CA GLU A 24 2.56 11.24 -12.24
C GLU A 24 2.32 10.66 -10.84
N MET A 25 1.86 11.51 -9.93
CA MET A 25 1.49 11.17 -8.56
C MET A 25 0.02 11.51 -8.30
N PRO A 26 -0.77 10.60 -7.72
CA PRO A 26 -0.40 9.22 -7.37
C PRO A 26 -0.34 8.30 -8.61
N PRO A 27 0.57 7.31 -8.64
CA PRO A 27 0.70 6.39 -9.76
C PRO A 27 -0.53 5.47 -9.82
N TYR A 28 -1.54 5.90 -10.56
CA TYR A 28 -2.80 5.19 -10.70
C TYR A 28 -3.14 5.00 -12.18
N ALA A 29 -3.39 3.75 -12.57
CA ALA A 29 -3.52 3.38 -13.98
C ALA A 29 -4.90 3.71 -14.59
N TYR A 30 -5.84 4.25 -13.82
CA TYR A 30 -7.18 4.56 -14.29
C TYR A 30 -7.24 5.93 -14.96
N ASP A 31 -7.83 5.93 -16.16
CA ASP A 31 -8.09 7.14 -16.95
C ASP A 31 -9.16 8.01 -16.27
N GLN A 32 -9.04 9.33 -16.40
CA GLN A 32 -10.02 10.31 -15.91
C GLN A 32 -11.11 10.66 -16.93
N GLY A 33 -10.92 10.33 -18.21
CA GLY A 33 -11.81 10.70 -19.30
C GLY A 33 -12.63 9.55 -19.88
N ILE A 34 -12.20 8.29 -19.71
CA ILE A 34 -12.83 7.13 -20.37
C ILE A 34 -13.19 6.07 -19.34
N GLY A 35 -14.43 5.57 -19.40
CA GLY A 35 -14.91 4.45 -18.57
C GLY A 35 -15.60 4.86 -17.27
N ILE A 36 -15.60 3.95 -16.29
CA ILE A 36 -16.27 4.13 -14.99
C ILE A 36 -15.51 5.16 -14.17
N GLN A 37 -16.11 6.33 -13.96
CA GLN A 37 -15.48 7.42 -13.22
C GLN A 37 -15.75 7.37 -11.71
N HIS A 38 -16.83 6.71 -11.28
CA HIS A 38 -17.18 6.59 -9.87
C HIS A 38 -16.63 5.28 -9.31
N LEU A 39 -15.36 5.32 -8.90
CA LEU A 39 -14.68 4.20 -8.26
C LEU A 39 -14.86 4.28 -6.74
N ILE A 40 -15.08 3.14 -6.10
CA ILE A 40 -15.03 3.05 -4.64
C ILE A 40 -13.56 3.09 -4.23
N GLY A 41 -13.17 4.11 -3.47
CA GLY A 41 -11.77 4.31 -3.08
C GLY A 41 -10.91 4.91 -4.19
N ASP A 42 -11.42 5.91 -4.90
CA ASP A 42 -10.67 6.62 -5.92
C ASP A 42 -9.45 7.33 -5.31
N TRP A 43 -8.25 7.00 -5.81
CA TRP A 43 -7.01 7.63 -5.38
C TRP A 43 -6.58 8.77 -6.30
N ARG A 44 -7.34 9.05 -7.36
CA ARG A 44 -7.07 10.18 -8.25
C ARG A 44 -7.26 11.49 -7.48
N LEU A 45 -6.39 12.46 -7.77
CA LEU A 45 -6.55 13.82 -7.27
C LEU A 45 -7.41 14.64 -8.24
N GLU A 46 -8.37 15.38 -7.68
CA GLU A 46 -9.08 16.42 -8.41
C GLU A 46 -8.14 17.60 -8.71
N GLN A 47 -8.49 18.40 -9.73
CA GLN A 47 -7.67 19.56 -10.08
C GLN A 47 -7.56 20.56 -8.92
N SER A 48 -8.63 20.74 -8.15
CA SER A 48 -8.68 21.59 -6.97
C SER A 48 -7.69 21.17 -5.88
N GLU A 49 -7.43 19.86 -5.73
CA GLU A 49 -6.48 19.31 -4.76
C GLU A 49 -5.04 19.49 -5.25
N ILE A 50 -4.81 19.29 -6.55
CA ILE A 50 -3.51 19.57 -7.20
C ILE A 50 -3.15 21.05 -7.01
N ASP A 51 -4.08 21.96 -7.29
CA ASP A 51 -3.86 23.40 -7.19
C ASP A 51 -3.53 23.82 -5.75
N GLN A 52 -4.15 23.19 -4.74
CA GLN A 52 -3.84 23.42 -3.33
C GLN A 52 -2.40 23.00 -2.98
N ILE A 53 -1.95 21.84 -3.47
CA ILE A 53 -0.58 21.35 -3.24
C ILE A 53 0.43 22.29 -3.91
N VAL A 54 0.17 22.70 -5.16
CA VAL A 54 1.02 23.62 -5.91
C VAL A 54 1.13 24.95 -5.18
N ALA A 55 0.00 25.55 -4.79
CA ALA A 55 -0.03 26.82 -4.07
C ALA A 55 0.71 26.76 -2.72
N TRP A 56 0.58 25.65 -1.98
CA TRP A 56 1.31 25.44 -0.73
C TRP A 56 2.84 25.41 -0.95
N VAL A 57 3.30 24.77 -2.02
CA VAL A 57 4.73 24.75 -2.38
C VAL A 57 5.22 26.13 -2.83
N GLU A 58 4.42 26.86 -3.61
CA GLU A 58 4.74 28.23 -4.04
C GLU A 58 4.87 29.21 -2.86
N GLN A 59 4.10 29.00 -1.79
CA GLN A 59 4.21 29.75 -0.53
C GLN A 59 5.44 29.36 0.31
N GLY A 60 6.30 28.48 -0.21
CA GLY A 60 7.55 28.06 0.44
C GLY A 60 7.39 26.86 1.37
N ALA A 61 6.31 26.09 1.21
CA ALA A 61 5.95 24.96 2.06
C ALA A 61 6.00 25.37 3.55
N PRO A 62 5.03 26.17 4.03
CA PRO A 62 4.92 26.48 5.45
C PRO A 62 4.52 25.22 6.23
N LEU A 63 5.20 24.99 7.36
CA LEU A 63 4.75 24.01 8.35
C LEU A 63 3.41 24.50 8.92
N GLY A 64 2.43 23.61 9.02
CA GLY A 64 1.15 23.90 9.68
C GLY A 64 1.31 24.13 11.18
N ASP A 65 0.18 24.16 11.89
CA ASP A 65 0.17 24.28 13.35
C ASP A 65 0.88 23.07 14.00
N PRO A 66 1.99 23.27 14.74
CA PRO A 66 2.70 22.20 15.42
C PRO A 66 1.83 21.48 16.47
N ASP A 67 0.89 22.19 17.10
CA ASP A 67 -0.01 21.62 18.11
C ASP A 67 -1.09 20.74 17.47
N SER A 68 -1.31 20.88 16.17
CA SER A 68 -2.19 20.02 15.37
C SER A 68 -1.43 18.91 14.63
N SER A 69 -0.14 18.71 14.91
CA SER A 69 0.65 17.67 14.25
C SER A 69 0.10 16.28 14.61
N PRO A 70 -0.22 15.41 13.63
CA PRO A 70 -0.64 14.05 13.94
C PRO A 70 0.49 13.32 14.69
N PRO A 71 0.15 12.41 15.61
CA PRO A 71 1.15 11.57 16.25
C PRO A 71 1.90 10.76 15.18
N PRO A 72 3.18 10.44 15.42
CA PRO A 72 3.97 9.64 14.48
C PRO A 72 3.26 8.31 14.21
N TYR A 73 3.20 7.94 12.94
CA TYR A 73 2.55 6.70 12.52
C TYR A 73 3.28 5.50 13.11
N GLN A 74 2.54 4.66 13.85
CA GLN A 74 3.09 3.42 14.38
C GLN A 74 3.07 2.37 13.27
N LEU A 75 4.26 2.12 12.68
CA LEU A 75 4.43 1.02 11.75
C LEU A 75 4.11 -0.29 12.47
N ARG A 76 3.29 -1.13 11.84
CA ARG A 76 3.05 -2.50 12.31
C ARG A 76 4.35 -3.30 12.26
N ASP A 77 4.45 -4.30 13.13
CA ASP A 77 5.54 -5.27 13.06
C ASP A 77 5.53 -5.91 11.67
N PRO A 78 6.62 -5.81 10.88
CA PRO A 78 6.68 -6.42 9.55
C PRO A 78 6.55 -7.95 9.58
N ASN A 79 6.73 -8.59 10.74
CA ASN A 79 6.52 -10.02 10.91
C ASN A 79 5.07 -10.39 11.28
N GLU A 80 4.22 -9.41 11.57
CA GLU A 80 2.81 -9.63 11.87
C GLU A 80 2.00 -9.76 10.57
N TRP A 81 1.00 -10.66 10.59
CA TRP A 81 0.05 -10.77 9.50
C TRP A 81 -0.80 -9.50 9.36
N ASN A 82 -0.79 -8.90 8.16
CA ASN A 82 -1.46 -7.63 7.84
C ASN A 82 -2.93 -7.55 8.30
N PHE A 83 -3.66 -8.67 8.24
CA PHE A 83 -5.08 -8.73 8.59
C PHE A 83 -5.35 -9.38 9.95
N ALA A 84 -4.32 -9.61 10.78
CA ALA A 84 -4.47 -10.27 12.08
C ALA A 84 -5.49 -9.58 12.99
N ALA A 85 -5.48 -8.25 13.03
CA ALA A 85 -6.43 -7.49 13.85
C ALA A 85 -7.89 -7.58 13.36
N GLN A 86 -8.12 -7.86 12.07
CA GLN A 86 -9.47 -7.90 11.48
C GLN A 86 -10.00 -9.33 11.39
N LEU A 87 -9.11 -10.30 11.11
CA LEU A 87 -9.46 -11.68 10.78
C LEU A 87 -8.90 -12.71 11.77
N GLY A 88 -8.05 -12.30 12.72
CA GLY A 88 -7.30 -13.19 13.60
C GLY A 88 -5.98 -13.68 13.02
N GLN A 89 -5.18 -14.35 13.85
CA GLN A 89 -3.97 -15.06 13.39
C GLN A 89 -4.37 -16.25 12.50
N PRO A 90 -3.58 -16.61 11.49
CA PRO A 90 -3.91 -17.76 10.64
C PRO A 90 -3.82 -19.07 11.43
N ASP A 91 -4.85 -19.90 11.28
CA ASP A 91 -4.89 -21.23 11.89
C ASP A 91 -4.10 -22.30 11.10
N LEU A 92 -3.68 -21.98 9.87
CA LEU A 92 -2.95 -22.88 8.97
C LEU A 92 -1.92 -22.11 8.14
N ILE A 93 -0.66 -22.56 8.20
CA ILE A 93 0.44 -22.04 7.39
C ILE A 93 0.88 -23.16 6.43
N VAL A 94 0.64 -22.98 5.13
CA VAL A 94 1.04 -23.95 4.09
C VAL A 94 2.29 -23.40 3.38
N PRO A 95 3.45 -24.09 3.47
CA PRO A 95 4.63 -23.68 2.74
C PRO A 95 4.43 -23.84 1.23
N SER A 96 4.88 -22.85 0.45
CA SER A 96 4.92 -22.95 -1.00
C SER A 96 6.10 -23.80 -1.48
N ASN A 97 5.99 -24.38 -2.67
CA ASN A 97 7.13 -24.98 -3.35
C ASN A 97 8.14 -23.89 -3.75
N SER A 98 9.43 -24.23 -3.80
CA SER A 98 10.46 -23.33 -4.31
C SER A 98 10.21 -23.00 -5.79
N TYR A 99 10.37 -21.74 -6.17
CA TYR A 99 10.23 -21.26 -7.54
C TYR A 99 11.44 -20.41 -7.92
N ASP A 100 12.13 -20.78 -9.00
CA ASP A 100 13.29 -20.05 -9.49
C ASP A 100 12.85 -18.87 -10.36
N ILE A 101 13.20 -17.66 -9.92
CA ILE A 101 12.94 -16.43 -10.67
C ILE A 101 14.14 -16.18 -11.59
N PRO A 102 13.95 -16.06 -12.92
CA PRO A 102 15.05 -15.71 -13.81
C PRO A 102 15.62 -14.34 -13.46
N ALA A 103 16.95 -14.20 -13.52
CA ALA A 103 17.66 -12.97 -13.13
C ALA A 103 17.35 -11.76 -14.04
N SER A 104 16.74 -11.99 -15.21
CA SER A 104 16.33 -10.95 -16.15
C SER A 104 15.04 -11.33 -16.88
N GLY A 105 14.26 -10.32 -17.24
CA GLY A 105 12.96 -10.47 -17.92
C GLY A 105 11.84 -9.72 -17.19
N ASN A 106 10.65 -9.72 -17.77
CA ASN A 106 9.44 -9.24 -17.08
C ASN A 106 9.04 -10.23 -15.99
N ASP A 107 8.42 -9.71 -14.92
CA ASP A 107 7.91 -10.54 -13.83
C ASP A 107 6.95 -11.63 -14.38
N PRO A 108 7.23 -12.92 -14.11
CA PRO A 108 6.36 -13.98 -14.55
C PRO A 108 5.06 -13.95 -13.75
N PHE A 109 3.94 -13.62 -14.40
CA PHE A 109 2.60 -13.82 -13.86
C PHE A 109 2.20 -15.30 -13.96
N GLY A 110 2.81 -16.13 -13.10
CA GLY A 110 2.51 -17.56 -12.98
C GLY A 110 1.69 -17.87 -11.72
N ALA A 111 0.72 -18.77 -11.84
CA ALA A 111 -0.03 -19.26 -10.68
C ALA A 111 0.89 -20.09 -9.78
N MET A 112 1.25 -19.55 -8.61
CA MET A 112 1.83 -20.37 -7.54
C MET A 112 0.82 -21.47 -7.19
N LYS A 113 1.13 -22.71 -7.58
CA LYS A 113 0.29 -23.86 -7.24
C LYS A 113 0.62 -24.29 -5.82
N LEU A 114 -0.15 -23.76 -4.87
CA LEU A 114 -0.19 -24.28 -3.51
C LEU A 114 -0.77 -25.70 -3.56
N LEU A 115 0.09 -26.70 -3.37
CA LEU A 115 -0.38 -28.03 -3.01
C LEU A 115 -0.72 -27.99 -1.53
N ILE A 116 -1.99 -27.81 -1.20
CA ILE A 116 -2.48 -28.17 0.14
C ILE A 116 -2.34 -29.68 0.20
N GLN A 117 -1.21 -30.17 0.72
CA GLN A 117 -1.09 -31.58 1.08
C GLN A 117 -2.25 -31.86 2.03
N ALA A 118 -3.04 -32.88 1.67
CA ALA A 118 -4.28 -33.22 2.34
C ALA A 118 -4.13 -33.09 3.85
N LEU A 119 -5.08 -32.37 4.47
CA LEU A 119 -5.24 -32.34 5.92
C LEU A 119 -5.04 -33.76 6.45
N PRO A 120 -4.20 -33.99 7.47
CA PRO A 120 -4.17 -35.30 8.11
C PRO A 120 -5.61 -35.66 8.48
N PRO A 121 -6.09 -36.88 8.17
CA PRO A 121 -7.46 -37.25 8.45
C PRO A 121 -7.71 -36.93 9.92
N THR A 122 -8.69 -36.06 10.17
CA THR A 122 -9.13 -35.77 11.53
C THR A 122 -9.40 -37.10 12.18
N ALA A 123 -8.61 -37.45 13.19
CA ALA A 123 -8.85 -38.65 13.98
C ALA A 123 -10.31 -38.60 14.42
N ASP A 124 -11.10 -39.56 13.92
CA ASP A 124 -12.45 -39.81 14.37
C ASP A 124 -12.44 -39.81 15.89
N LYS A 125 -12.88 -38.69 16.50
CA LYS A 125 -13.37 -38.75 17.86
C LYS A 125 -14.70 -39.48 17.74
N GLY A 126 -14.63 -40.79 17.91
CA GLY A 126 -15.80 -41.65 17.96
C GLY A 126 -16.86 -41.00 18.84
N CYS A 127 -18.02 -40.73 18.24
CA CYS A 127 -19.24 -40.60 18.98
C CYS A 127 -19.47 -41.94 19.68
N SER A 128 -19.07 -42.03 20.95
CA SER A 128 -19.64 -43.03 21.84
C SER A 128 -21.01 -42.55 22.26
N SER A 129 -22.02 -43.39 22.00
CA SER A 129 -23.32 -43.38 22.66
C SER A 129 -23.21 -43.34 24.18
#